data_AF-A0ABD2M743-F1
#
_entry.id   AF-A0ABD2M743-F1
#
_cell.length_a   1.000
_cell.length_b   1.000
_cell.length_c   1.000
_cell.angle_alpha   90.00
_cell.angle_beta   90.00
_cell.angle_gamma   90.00
#
_symmetry.space_group_name_H-M   'P 1'
#
loop_
_entity.id
_entity.type
_entity.pdbx_description
1 polymer ?
#
loop_
_entity_poly.entity_id
_entity_poly.type
_entity_poly.pdbx_seq_one_letter_code
_entity_poly.pdbx_strand_id
1 'polypeptide(L)'
;MRQIKELMDPSKGLYNNDEDKALHWADEQCRQNDIECSADNRGKMLDKVLPNIRFPLIPKEDFTKSVVSTGVLTIEEVISVYQHYLHPNLNDVPGLIPLNFPTQQRYKIEGTIEMEIEKVSEFALEEVGSERLSDAVEIGGFSWKIWAQIKTKNESNEKLLGFFLYNDGPEKENLSCKSSATLRIVSQKNGTEDLIGKFNDHIFKDLIGFGFPNSISFAELLDPSKGFYNKNEDKVKLAIDVFVDKPKTEKIISDPNKSNGTLSMEIEKLSEFSREIIGSERSSETLYIKGMPWKILAKIEKKNEHNEKWLGFYLSCDASEKDGNWSRKCSGTFRIVSQKSDMEDFKIEFGRMVMRHLRRAICAAQQKWTFAPLSKVDTCAASFAPQTVAPRIFAPLHLRRDICAA
;
A
#
# COMPACT_ATOMS: atom_id res chain seq x y z
N MET A 1 -17.96 -22.91 -21.55
CA MET A 1 -17.89 -22.58 -20.11
C MET A 1 -16.46 -22.43 -19.57
N ARG A 2 -15.55 -23.42 -19.72
CA ARG A 2 -14.16 -23.33 -19.22
C ARG A 2 -13.32 -22.24 -19.94
N GLN A 3 -13.48 -22.10 -21.26
CA GLN A 3 -12.82 -21.06 -22.07
C GLN A 3 -13.33 -19.62 -21.76
N ILE A 4 -14.61 -19.44 -21.46
CA ILE A 4 -15.17 -18.12 -21.04
C ILE A 4 -14.60 -17.71 -19.68
N LYS A 5 -14.44 -18.65 -18.75
CA LYS A 5 -13.83 -18.36 -17.44
C LYS A 5 -12.37 -17.93 -17.57
N GLU A 6 -11.62 -18.45 -18.55
CA GLU A 6 -10.23 -18.05 -18.81
C GLU A 6 -10.12 -16.73 -19.58
N LEU A 7 -11.06 -16.43 -20.48
CA LEU A 7 -11.20 -15.14 -21.17
C LEU A 7 -11.67 -14.01 -20.24
N MET A 8 -12.39 -14.35 -19.16
CA MET A 8 -12.95 -13.40 -18.20
C MET A 8 -12.31 -13.49 -16.81
N ASP A 9 -11.16 -14.15 -16.70
CA ASP A 9 -10.41 -14.27 -15.45
C ASP A 9 -9.89 -12.88 -15.01
N PRO A 10 -10.37 -12.31 -13.89
CA PRO A 10 -9.95 -10.99 -13.42
C PRO A 10 -8.44 -10.91 -13.10
N SER A 11 -7.77 -12.05 -12.93
CA SER A 11 -6.33 -12.12 -12.64
C SER A 11 -5.43 -11.87 -13.86
N LYS A 12 -5.97 -11.89 -15.08
CA LYS A 12 -5.18 -11.84 -16.32
C LYS A 12 -5.06 -10.47 -16.99
N GLY A 13 -5.69 -9.41 -16.45
CA GLY A 13 -5.60 -8.04 -16.98
C GLY A 13 -6.22 -7.89 -18.37
N LEU A 14 -7.37 -7.25 -18.46
CA LEU A 14 -8.04 -7.03 -19.75
C LEU A 14 -7.27 -5.96 -20.54
N TYR A 15 -6.56 -6.39 -21.59
CA TYR A 15 -5.93 -5.51 -22.57
C TYR A 15 -6.84 -5.39 -23.81
N ASN A 16 -6.68 -4.28 -24.53
CA ASN A 16 -7.51 -3.73 -25.63
C ASN A 16 -7.89 -4.64 -26.83
N ASN A 17 -7.65 -5.96 -26.80
CA ASN A 17 -7.87 -6.90 -27.92
C ASN A 17 -8.91 -8.01 -27.63
N ASP A 18 -9.72 -7.90 -26.56
CA ASP A 18 -10.62 -8.96 -26.12
C ASP A 18 -12.06 -8.85 -26.66
N GLU A 19 -12.44 -7.72 -27.26
CA GLU A 19 -13.73 -7.53 -27.96
C GLU A 19 -13.86 -8.44 -29.19
N ASP A 20 -12.80 -8.49 -30.01
CA ASP A 20 -12.72 -9.40 -31.16
C ASP A 20 -12.82 -10.86 -30.73
N LYS A 21 -12.26 -11.20 -29.55
CA LYS A 21 -12.33 -12.56 -29.00
C LYS A 21 -13.74 -12.88 -28.49
N ALA A 22 -14.43 -11.92 -27.88
CA ALA A 22 -15.81 -12.08 -27.42
C ALA A 22 -16.77 -12.26 -28.60
N LEU A 23 -16.60 -11.47 -29.66
CA LEU A 23 -17.38 -11.59 -30.90
C LEU A 23 -17.09 -12.91 -31.63
N HIS A 24 -15.82 -13.29 -31.76
CA HIS A 24 -15.44 -14.58 -32.35
C HIS A 24 -15.99 -15.76 -31.55
N TRP A 25 -16.00 -15.65 -30.21
CA TRP A 25 -16.62 -16.66 -29.35
C TRP A 25 -18.14 -16.71 -29.54
N ALA A 26 -18.81 -15.56 -29.61
CA ALA A 26 -20.25 -15.49 -29.86
C ALA A 26 -20.62 -16.12 -31.22
N ASP A 27 -19.84 -15.84 -32.26
CA ASP A 27 -19.99 -16.47 -33.58
C ASP A 27 -19.85 -17.99 -33.50
N GLU A 28 -18.86 -18.48 -32.76
CA GLU A 28 -18.67 -19.92 -32.58
C GLU A 28 -19.83 -20.55 -31.80
N GLN A 29 -20.39 -19.87 -30.81
CA GLN A 29 -21.60 -20.36 -30.13
C GLN A 29 -22.83 -20.36 -31.05
N CYS A 30 -23.01 -19.34 -31.89
CA CYS A 30 -24.09 -19.34 -32.86
C CYS A 30 -23.98 -20.54 -33.82
N ARG A 31 -22.77 -20.83 -34.34
CA ARG A 31 -22.51 -22.01 -35.18
C ARG A 31 -22.77 -23.33 -34.44
N GLN A 32 -22.36 -23.45 -33.18
CA GLN A 32 -22.59 -24.65 -32.37
C GLN A 32 -24.07 -24.90 -32.07
N ASN A 33 -24.90 -23.86 -32.11
CA ASN A 33 -26.35 -23.97 -31.91
C ASN A 33 -27.14 -23.98 -33.24
N ASP A 34 -26.45 -24.09 -34.39
CA ASP A 34 -27.05 -24.05 -35.73
C ASP A 34 -27.98 -22.83 -35.96
N ILE A 35 -27.60 -21.67 -35.40
CA ILE A 35 -28.30 -20.40 -35.62
C ILE A 35 -27.42 -19.41 -36.38
N GLU A 36 -28.06 -18.54 -37.16
CA GLU A 36 -27.37 -17.49 -37.89
C GLU A 36 -26.62 -16.56 -36.93
N CYS A 37 -25.38 -16.19 -37.28
CA CYS A 37 -24.59 -15.20 -36.55
C CYS A 37 -25.09 -13.77 -36.79
N SER A 38 -26.36 -13.49 -36.45
CA SER A 38 -26.94 -12.15 -36.45
C SER A 38 -26.55 -11.38 -35.18
N ALA A 39 -26.70 -10.05 -35.21
CA ALA A 39 -26.45 -9.20 -34.04
C ALA A 39 -27.29 -9.63 -32.82
N ASP A 40 -28.58 -9.89 -33.03
CA ASP A 40 -29.49 -10.36 -31.98
C ASP A 40 -29.05 -11.70 -31.37
N ASN A 41 -28.59 -12.63 -32.20
CA ASN A 41 -28.14 -13.95 -31.72
C ASN A 41 -26.81 -13.85 -30.98
N ARG A 42 -25.87 -13.01 -31.46
CA ARG A 42 -24.62 -12.70 -30.74
C ARG A 42 -24.92 -12.05 -29.38
N GLY A 43 -25.83 -11.08 -29.35
CA GLY A 43 -26.29 -10.43 -28.13
C GLY A 43 -26.83 -11.45 -27.11
N LYS A 44 -27.68 -12.38 -27.55
CA LYS A 44 -28.19 -13.47 -26.70
C LYS A 44 -27.09 -14.39 -26.17
N MET A 45 -26.07 -14.71 -26.99
CA MET A 45 -24.93 -15.51 -26.53
C MET A 45 -24.07 -14.76 -25.52
N LEU A 46 -23.98 -13.44 -25.65
CA LEU A 46 -23.18 -12.57 -24.80
C LEU A 46 -23.96 -11.96 -23.63
N ASP A 47 -25.25 -12.22 -23.47
CA ASP A 47 -26.13 -11.57 -22.48
C ASP A 47 -25.58 -11.57 -21.04
N LYS A 48 -24.95 -12.67 -20.62
CA LYS A 48 -24.32 -12.78 -19.29
C LYS A 48 -22.94 -12.11 -19.19
N VAL A 49 -22.34 -11.80 -20.33
CA VAL A 49 -20.98 -11.26 -20.48
C VAL A 49 -21.02 -9.76 -20.70
N LEU A 50 -21.95 -9.22 -21.50
CA LEU A 50 -22.05 -7.80 -21.83
C LEU A 50 -22.05 -6.88 -20.60
N PRO A 51 -22.80 -7.16 -19.51
CA PRO A 51 -22.79 -6.31 -18.31
C PRO A 51 -21.44 -6.27 -17.59
N ASN A 52 -20.51 -7.17 -17.91
CA ASN A 52 -19.18 -7.23 -17.32
C ASN A 52 -18.10 -6.51 -18.15
N ILE A 53 -18.41 -6.15 -19.41
CA ILE A 53 -17.52 -5.41 -20.31
C ILE A 53 -17.58 -3.92 -19.97
N ARG A 54 -16.41 -3.26 -19.98
CA ARG A 54 -16.26 -1.84 -19.61
C ARG A 54 -16.27 -0.96 -20.84
N PHE A 55 -17.37 -0.94 -21.58
CA PHE A 55 -17.51 -0.07 -22.73
C PHE A 55 -17.12 1.40 -22.48
N PRO A 56 -17.42 2.00 -21.30
CA PRO A 56 -16.98 3.36 -20.97
C PRO A 56 -15.47 3.60 -20.94
N LEU A 57 -14.63 2.55 -20.86
CA LEU A 57 -13.17 2.68 -20.87
C LEU A 57 -12.55 2.55 -22.26
N ILE A 58 -13.34 2.14 -23.25
CA ILE A 58 -12.88 2.09 -24.64
C ILE A 58 -12.79 3.53 -25.15
N PRO A 59 -11.73 3.93 -25.88
CA PRO A 59 -11.71 5.23 -26.54
C PRO A 59 -12.94 5.42 -27.43
N LYS A 60 -13.55 6.60 -27.40
CA LYS A 60 -14.81 6.90 -28.11
C LYS A 60 -14.78 6.48 -29.60
N GLU A 61 -13.66 6.72 -30.27
CA GLU A 61 -13.48 6.37 -31.68
C GLU A 61 -13.52 4.85 -31.90
N ASP A 62 -12.87 4.09 -31.03
CA ASP A 62 -12.80 2.63 -31.11
C ASP A 62 -14.13 2.01 -30.72
N PHE A 63 -14.81 2.55 -29.69
CA PHE A 63 -16.18 2.13 -29.34
C PHE A 63 -17.13 2.30 -30.54
N THR A 64 -17.02 3.42 -31.26
CA THR A 64 -17.84 3.67 -32.46
C THR A 64 -17.55 2.67 -33.57
N LYS A 65 -16.27 2.42 -33.84
CA LYS A 65 -15.83 1.59 -34.98
C LYS A 65 -15.99 0.10 -34.72
N SER A 66 -15.68 -0.35 -33.50
CA SER A 66 -15.51 -1.76 -33.15
C SER A 66 -16.69 -2.35 -32.37
N VAL A 67 -17.46 -1.53 -31.65
CA VAL A 67 -18.59 -2.01 -30.84
C VAL A 67 -19.92 -1.62 -31.43
N VAL A 68 -20.16 -0.33 -31.70
CA VAL A 68 -21.47 0.15 -32.21
C VAL A 68 -21.82 -0.48 -33.55
N SER A 69 -20.82 -0.66 -34.42
CA SER A 69 -20.97 -1.29 -35.75
C SER A 69 -21.43 -2.75 -35.69
N THR A 70 -21.27 -3.43 -34.55
CA THR A 70 -21.62 -4.85 -34.39
C THR A 70 -23.11 -5.08 -34.15
N GLY A 71 -23.83 -4.04 -33.71
CA GLY A 71 -25.25 -4.12 -33.34
C GLY A 71 -25.53 -4.97 -32.09
N VAL A 72 -24.51 -5.39 -31.34
CA VAL A 72 -24.67 -6.25 -30.15
C VAL A 72 -25.28 -5.50 -28.96
N LEU A 73 -25.11 -4.17 -28.91
CA LEU A 73 -25.70 -3.30 -27.90
C LEU A 73 -26.99 -2.67 -28.41
N THR A 74 -27.96 -2.49 -27.51
CA THR A 74 -29.17 -1.73 -27.79
C THR A 74 -28.85 -0.24 -27.96
N ILE A 75 -29.77 0.49 -28.61
CA ILE A 75 -29.61 1.93 -28.79
C ILE A 75 -29.53 2.68 -27.45
N GLU A 76 -30.27 2.24 -26.43
CA GLU A 76 -30.25 2.82 -25.08
C GLU A 76 -28.89 2.62 -24.40
N GLU A 77 -28.32 1.41 -24.52
CA GLU A 77 -26.98 1.09 -24.00
C GLU A 77 -25.90 1.93 -24.68
N VAL A 78 -25.95 2.05 -26.01
CA VAL A 78 -25.02 2.91 -26.78
C VAL A 78 -25.14 4.37 -26.34
N ILE A 79 -26.36 4.90 -26.20
CA ILE A 79 -26.59 6.26 -25.72
C ILE A 79 -26.03 6.44 -24.31
N SER A 80 -26.24 5.46 -23.41
CA SER A 80 -25.74 5.55 -22.02
C SER A 80 -24.21 5.68 -21.97
N VAL A 81 -23.47 4.97 -22.84
CA VAL A 81 -22.00 5.06 -22.93
C VAL A 81 -21.57 6.42 -23.50
N TYR A 82 -22.23 6.91 -24.55
CA TYR A 82 -21.94 8.25 -25.09
C TYR A 82 -22.26 9.38 -24.10
N GLN A 83 -23.34 9.27 -23.34
CA GLN A 83 -23.66 10.19 -22.25
C GLN A 83 -22.54 10.22 -21.21
N HIS A 84 -21.98 9.06 -20.87
CA HIS A 84 -20.84 8.96 -19.97
C HIS A 84 -19.57 9.64 -20.53
N TYR A 85 -19.24 9.46 -21.81
CA TYR A 85 -18.09 10.16 -22.43
C TYR A 85 -18.22 11.67 -22.38
N LEU A 86 -19.43 12.21 -22.51
CA LEU A 86 -19.69 13.64 -22.42
C LEU A 86 -19.71 14.12 -20.96
N HIS A 87 -20.18 13.29 -20.05
CA HIS A 87 -20.41 13.64 -18.65
C HIS A 87 -20.11 12.47 -17.67
N PRO A 88 -18.83 12.20 -17.35
CA PRO A 88 -18.44 11.02 -16.58
C PRO A 88 -18.92 10.98 -15.11
N ASN A 89 -19.42 12.11 -14.57
CA ASN A 89 -19.79 12.27 -13.16
C ASN A 89 -21.31 12.37 -12.90
N LEU A 90 -22.17 12.05 -13.88
CA LEU A 90 -23.62 12.36 -13.82
C LEU A 90 -24.55 11.13 -13.73
N ASN A 91 -24.08 10.00 -13.20
CA ASN A 91 -24.86 8.74 -13.16
C ASN A 91 -26.22 8.83 -12.44
N ASP A 92 -26.47 9.88 -11.64
CA ASP A 92 -27.69 10.06 -10.83
C ASP A 92 -28.58 11.25 -11.28
N VAL A 93 -28.36 11.82 -12.48
CA VAL A 93 -29.20 12.94 -12.97
C VAL A 93 -30.55 12.43 -13.50
N PRO A 94 -31.69 12.93 -12.97
CA PRO A 94 -33.01 12.57 -13.47
C PRO A 94 -33.17 12.92 -14.96
N GLY A 95 -33.57 11.94 -15.78
CA GLY A 95 -33.81 12.10 -17.22
C GLY A 95 -32.69 11.61 -18.14
N LEU A 96 -31.55 11.15 -17.60
CA LEU A 96 -30.53 10.44 -18.36
C LEU A 96 -30.80 8.92 -18.38
N ILE A 97 -30.24 8.23 -19.37
CA ILE A 97 -30.33 6.76 -19.43
C ILE A 97 -29.30 6.21 -18.44
N PRO A 98 -29.71 5.35 -17.48
CA PRO A 98 -28.78 4.77 -16.52
C PRO A 98 -27.68 3.98 -17.23
N LEU A 99 -26.43 4.22 -16.82
CA LEU A 99 -25.30 3.46 -17.32
C LEU A 99 -25.22 2.09 -16.62
N ASN A 100 -25.47 1.03 -17.38
CA ASN A 100 -25.46 -0.35 -16.87
C ASN A 100 -24.10 -1.05 -17.00
N PHE A 101 -23.06 -0.33 -17.45
CA PHE A 101 -21.71 -0.88 -17.65
C PHE A 101 -20.73 -0.36 -16.60
N PRO A 102 -19.75 -1.17 -16.16
CA PRO A 102 -18.77 -0.74 -15.19
C PRO A 102 -17.85 0.34 -15.78
N THR A 103 -17.66 1.43 -15.04
CA THR A 103 -16.83 2.58 -15.43
C THR A 103 -15.43 2.55 -14.86
N GLN A 104 -15.17 1.66 -13.89
CA GLN A 104 -13.87 1.57 -13.23
C GLN A 104 -13.04 0.44 -13.82
N GLN A 105 -11.78 0.73 -14.11
CA GLN A 105 -10.81 -0.26 -14.56
C GLN A 105 -10.61 -1.34 -13.48
N ARG A 106 -10.53 -2.61 -13.89
CA ARG A 106 -10.20 -3.70 -12.97
C ARG A 106 -8.69 -3.72 -12.82
N TYR A 107 -8.22 -3.35 -11.64
CA TYR A 107 -6.82 -3.49 -11.29
C TYR A 107 -6.62 -4.74 -10.46
N LYS A 108 -5.51 -5.45 -10.70
CA LYS A 108 -5.03 -6.45 -9.76
C LYS A 108 -4.66 -5.68 -8.48
N ILE A 109 -5.31 -6.01 -7.37
CA ILE A 109 -5.10 -5.31 -6.09
C ILE A 109 -3.83 -5.76 -5.38
N GLU A 110 -3.18 -6.80 -5.89
CA GLU A 110 -1.94 -7.35 -5.35
C GLU A 110 -0.94 -7.58 -6.48
N GLY A 111 0.33 -7.40 -6.22
CA GLY A 111 1.36 -7.64 -7.21
C GLY A 111 2.74 -7.63 -6.60
N THR A 112 3.71 -8.13 -7.37
CA THR A 112 5.12 -8.17 -6.96
C THR A 112 5.90 -7.26 -7.90
N ILE A 113 6.74 -6.43 -7.31
CA ILE A 113 7.70 -5.56 -7.99
C ILE A 113 9.08 -6.10 -7.68
N GLU A 114 9.93 -6.25 -8.68
CA GLU A 114 11.28 -6.76 -8.51
C GLU A 114 12.30 -5.80 -9.14
N MET A 115 13.48 -5.74 -8.55
CA MET A 115 14.58 -4.91 -9.02
C MET A 115 15.90 -5.61 -8.74
N GLU A 116 16.81 -5.57 -9.71
CA GLU A 116 18.23 -5.91 -9.48
C GLU A 116 19.05 -4.62 -9.44
N ILE A 117 19.80 -4.43 -8.35
CA ILE A 117 20.82 -3.38 -8.28
C ILE A 117 22.11 -3.96 -8.83
N GLU A 118 22.48 -3.55 -10.03
CA GLU A 118 23.77 -3.89 -10.63
C GLU A 118 24.89 -3.01 -10.07
N LYS A 119 26.11 -3.56 -10.07
CA LYS A 119 27.31 -2.89 -9.57
C LYS A 119 27.12 -2.35 -8.15
N VAL A 120 26.51 -3.16 -7.28
CA VAL A 120 26.13 -2.69 -5.93
C VAL A 120 27.35 -2.30 -5.09
N SER A 121 28.52 -2.88 -5.38
CA SER A 121 29.78 -2.47 -4.76
C SER A 121 30.21 -1.05 -5.16
N GLU A 122 30.00 -0.64 -6.41
CA GLU A 122 30.21 0.74 -6.88
C GLU A 122 29.14 1.66 -6.27
N PHE A 123 27.88 1.25 -6.29
CA PHE A 123 26.76 2.01 -5.70
C PHE A 123 27.02 2.33 -4.23
N ALA A 124 27.53 1.37 -3.43
CA ALA A 124 27.85 1.58 -2.01
C ALA A 124 28.88 2.72 -1.77
N LEU A 125 29.70 3.05 -2.77
CA LEU A 125 30.70 4.11 -2.69
C LEU A 125 30.17 5.49 -3.08
N GLU A 126 29.01 5.56 -3.74
CA GLU A 126 28.39 6.83 -4.17
C GLU A 126 27.97 7.73 -3.00
N GLU A 127 27.63 8.97 -3.30
CA GLU A 127 27.25 9.97 -2.30
C GLU A 127 25.94 9.61 -1.60
N VAL A 128 25.79 10.12 -0.37
CA VAL A 128 24.55 9.96 0.39
C VAL A 128 23.42 10.65 -0.36
N GLY A 129 22.28 9.97 -0.50
CA GLY A 129 21.16 10.44 -1.30
C GLY A 129 21.16 9.89 -2.73
N SER A 130 22.26 9.31 -3.22
CA SER A 130 22.26 8.54 -4.47
C SER A 130 21.17 7.49 -4.45
N GLU A 131 20.45 7.37 -5.56
CA GLU A 131 19.27 6.53 -5.66
C GLU A 131 19.25 5.69 -6.93
N ARG A 132 18.44 4.64 -6.87
CA ARG A 132 18.08 3.77 -7.98
C ARG A 132 16.59 3.44 -7.87
N LEU A 133 15.89 3.52 -9.01
CA LEU A 133 14.47 3.22 -9.13
C LEU A 133 14.29 2.01 -10.03
N SER A 134 13.29 1.18 -9.74
CA SER A 134 12.84 0.15 -10.69
C SER A 134 11.98 0.74 -11.80
N ASP A 135 11.71 -0.09 -12.80
CA ASP A 135 10.57 0.12 -13.70
C ASP A 135 9.26 0.12 -12.89
N ALA A 136 8.27 0.83 -13.42
CA ALA A 136 6.97 0.96 -12.78
C ALA A 136 6.09 -0.27 -13.03
N VAL A 137 5.33 -0.68 -12.02
CA VAL A 137 4.36 -1.77 -12.09
C VAL A 137 3.00 -1.27 -11.63
N GLU A 138 1.97 -1.51 -12.44
CA GLU A 138 0.60 -1.08 -12.18
C GLU A 138 -0.13 -2.06 -11.25
N ILE A 139 -0.45 -1.62 -10.03
CA ILE A 139 -1.15 -2.41 -9.00
C ILE A 139 -2.21 -1.53 -8.34
N GLY A 140 -3.45 -2.00 -8.28
CA GLY A 140 -4.55 -1.28 -7.66
C GLY A 140 -4.93 0.06 -8.33
N GLY A 141 -4.46 0.30 -9.56
CA GLY A 141 -4.66 1.56 -10.28
C GLY A 141 -3.62 2.62 -9.98
N PHE A 142 -2.52 2.21 -9.35
CA PHE A 142 -1.38 3.05 -9.03
C PHE A 142 -0.12 2.47 -9.67
N SER A 143 0.76 3.37 -10.09
CA SER A 143 2.07 3.04 -10.65
C SER A 143 3.08 2.96 -9.53
N TRP A 144 3.64 1.77 -9.28
CA TRP A 144 4.54 1.54 -8.15
C TRP A 144 5.96 1.24 -8.61
N LYS A 145 6.94 1.76 -7.87
CA LYS A 145 8.38 1.48 -8.07
C LYS A 145 9.04 1.06 -6.76
N ILE A 146 10.10 0.28 -6.88
CA ILE A 146 11.11 0.15 -5.84
C ILE A 146 11.98 1.40 -5.88
N TRP A 147 12.21 2.01 -4.71
CA TRP A 147 13.16 3.09 -4.52
C TRP A 147 14.23 2.66 -3.54
N ALA A 148 15.45 2.49 -4.05
CA ALA A 148 16.65 2.21 -3.28
C ALA A 148 17.48 3.49 -3.16
N GLN A 149 17.81 3.90 -1.94
CA GLN A 149 18.58 5.13 -1.71
C GLN A 149 19.67 4.92 -0.66
N ILE A 150 20.85 5.51 -0.88
CA ILE A 150 21.91 5.54 0.11
C ILE A 150 21.51 6.50 1.22
N LYS A 151 21.33 5.95 2.43
CA LYS A 151 21.13 6.72 3.65
C LYS A 151 22.39 6.67 4.49
N THR A 152 22.54 7.64 5.38
CA THR A 152 23.56 7.59 6.42
C THR A 152 22.93 7.46 7.79
N LYS A 153 23.65 6.75 8.65
CA LYS A 153 23.43 6.80 10.08
C LYS A 153 24.08 8.09 10.59
N ASN A 154 23.26 9.05 11.03
CA ASN A 154 23.63 10.44 11.37
C ASN A 154 24.89 10.61 12.22
N GLU A 155 25.27 9.62 13.03
CA GLU A 155 26.39 9.72 13.99
C GLU A 155 27.63 8.90 13.60
N SER A 156 27.48 7.79 12.86
CA SER A 156 28.60 6.91 12.51
C SER A 156 29.10 7.08 11.07
N ASN A 157 28.42 7.92 10.26
CA ASN A 157 28.62 8.03 8.81
C ASN A 157 28.55 6.69 8.05
N GLU A 158 28.05 5.64 8.72
CA GLU A 158 27.81 4.33 8.13
C GLU A 158 26.74 4.47 7.06
N LYS A 159 27.07 4.05 5.84
CA LYS A 159 26.13 4.03 4.72
C LYS A 159 25.22 2.81 4.82
N LEU A 160 23.93 3.06 4.65
CA LEU A 160 22.85 2.10 4.74
C LEU A 160 22.06 2.12 3.43
N LEU A 161 21.51 0.97 3.07
CA LEU A 161 20.50 0.88 2.02
C LEU A 161 19.14 1.26 2.61
N GLY A 162 18.59 2.38 2.17
CA GLY A 162 17.17 2.70 2.28
C GLY A 162 16.39 1.97 1.20
N PHE A 163 15.27 1.35 1.57
CA PHE A 163 14.44 0.55 0.66
C PHE A 163 12.97 0.91 0.85
N PHE A 164 12.36 1.47 -0.19
CA PHE A 164 11.03 2.06 -0.14
C PHE A 164 10.16 1.56 -1.28
N LEU A 165 8.85 1.48 -1.01
CA LEU A 165 7.83 1.44 -2.02
C LEU A 165 7.48 2.88 -2.40
N TYR A 166 7.60 3.22 -3.66
CA TYR A 166 7.32 4.55 -4.20
C TYR A 166 6.10 4.51 -5.11
N ASN A 167 5.19 5.48 -4.93
CA ASN A 167 4.05 5.68 -5.83
C ASN A 167 4.45 6.73 -6.87
N ASP A 168 4.60 6.29 -8.11
CA ASP A 168 4.94 7.10 -9.30
C ASP A 168 3.69 7.61 -10.04
N GLY A 169 2.51 7.47 -9.42
CA GLY A 169 1.24 7.95 -9.96
C GLY A 169 1.24 9.48 -10.17
N PRO A 170 0.42 9.99 -11.11
CA PRO A 170 0.39 11.40 -11.43
C PRO A 170 0.03 12.24 -10.19
N GLU A 171 0.73 13.38 -10.01
CA GLU A 171 0.44 14.39 -8.96
C GLU A 171 -1.02 14.91 -8.98
N LYS A 172 -1.73 14.64 -10.07
CA LYS A 172 -3.08 15.13 -10.35
C LYS A 172 -4.09 14.03 -10.06
N GLU A 173 -4.41 13.91 -8.78
CA GLU A 173 -5.77 13.73 -8.24
C GLU A 173 -5.60 13.46 -6.75
N ASN A 174 -6.57 13.89 -5.92
CA ASN A 174 -6.59 13.64 -4.47
C ASN A 174 -6.82 12.14 -4.13
N LEU A 175 -6.15 11.24 -4.84
CA LEU A 175 -6.23 9.79 -4.71
C LEU A 175 -5.24 9.36 -3.61
N SER A 176 -5.75 9.29 -2.39
CA SER A 176 -5.05 8.59 -1.32
C SER A 176 -5.19 7.09 -1.52
N CYS A 177 -4.07 6.36 -1.60
CA CYS A 177 -4.07 4.91 -1.65
C CYS A 177 -3.74 4.34 -0.27
N LYS A 178 -4.56 3.41 0.23
CA LYS A 178 -4.21 2.63 1.42
C LYS A 178 -3.60 1.32 0.96
N SER A 179 -2.36 1.05 1.33
CA SER A 179 -1.62 -0.13 0.89
C SER A 179 -0.83 -0.77 2.02
N SER A 180 -0.65 -2.07 1.92
CA SER A 180 0.26 -2.86 2.74
C SER A 180 1.36 -3.43 1.84
N ALA A 181 2.55 -3.66 2.37
CA ALA A 181 3.63 -4.25 1.59
C ALA A 181 4.58 -5.11 2.42
N THR A 182 5.12 -6.13 1.76
CA THR A 182 6.26 -6.93 2.24
C THR A 182 7.45 -6.65 1.35
N LEU A 183 8.47 -5.98 1.90
CA LEU A 183 9.73 -5.66 1.25
C LEU A 183 10.73 -6.77 1.57
N ARG A 184 11.44 -7.28 0.56
CA ARG A 184 12.38 -8.38 0.67
C ARG A 184 13.71 -8.01 0.02
N ILE A 185 14.79 -8.07 0.80
CA ILE A 185 16.14 -8.18 0.25
C ILE A 185 16.37 -9.68 0.05
N VAL A 186 16.32 -10.10 -1.20
CA VAL A 186 16.20 -11.51 -1.58
C VAL A 186 17.52 -12.21 -1.34
N SER A 187 17.47 -13.35 -0.67
CA SER A 187 18.67 -14.16 -0.50
C SER A 187 19.05 -14.85 -1.80
N GLN A 188 20.32 -14.74 -2.16
CA GLN A 188 20.91 -15.36 -3.35
C GLN A 188 21.70 -16.63 -2.99
N LYS A 189 21.66 -17.04 -1.72
CA LYS A 189 22.31 -18.25 -1.21
C LYS A 189 21.26 -19.30 -0.81
N ASN A 190 21.39 -20.51 -1.36
CA ASN A 190 20.45 -21.59 -1.05
C ASN A 190 20.40 -21.89 0.46
N GLY A 191 19.19 -22.06 1.00
CA GLY A 191 18.94 -22.31 2.42
C GLY A 191 19.08 -21.09 3.34
N THR A 192 19.26 -19.89 2.79
CA THR A 192 19.23 -18.63 3.56
C THR A 192 17.92 -17.90 3.27
N GLU A 193 17.26 -17.40 4.32
CA GLU A 193 15.99 -16.67 4.20
C GLU A 193 16.22 -15.23 3.70
N ASP A 194 15.20 -14.67 3.04
CA ASP A 194 15.16 -13.25 2.69
C ASP A 194 15.20 -12.37 3.95
N LEU A 195 15.81 -11.20 3.85
CA LEU A 195 15.64 -10.17 4.87
C LEU A 195 14.36 -9.39 4.57
N ILE A 196 13.39 -9.52 5.47
CA ILE A 196 12.02 -9.04 5.26
C ILE A 196 11.75 -7.79 6.09
N GLY A 197 11.05 -6.82 5.51
CA GLY A 197 10.40 -5.73 6.24
C GLY A 197 8.94 -5.58 5.83
N LYS A 198 8.05 -5.32 6.79
CA LYS A 198 6.60 -5.25 6.53
C LYS A 198 5.99 -3.97 7.06
N PHE A 199 5.02 -3.44 6.33
CA PHE A 199 4.12 -2.43 6.84
C PHE A 199 2.70 -2.69 6.38
N ASN A 200 1.74 -2.28 7.21
CA ASN A 200 0.32 -2.44 6.94
C ASN A 200 -0.35 -1.07 6.86
N ASP A 201 -1.41 -0.98 6.06
CA ASP A 201 -2.35 0.14 6.12
C ASP A 201 -1.71 1.53 5.89
N HIS A 202 -0.61 1.60 5.14
CA HIS A 202 0.03 2.88 4.83
C HIS A 202 -0.82 3.67 3.84
N ILE A 203 -1.12 4.93 4.18
CA ILE A 203 -1.86 5.82 3.30
C ILE A 203 -0.85 6.65 2.53
N PHE A 204 -0.63 6.28 1.28
CA PHE A 204 0.12 7.07 0.31
C PHE A 204 -0.73 8.28 -0.08
N LYS A 205 -0.28 9.46 0.34
CA LYS A 205 -0.77 10.78 -0.08
C LYS A 205 0.44 11.54 -0.60
N ASP A 206 0.30 12.15 -1.77
CA ASP A 206 1.38 12.84 -2.49
C ASP A 206 2.52 11.87 -2.91
N LEU A 207 3.49 12.35 -3.71
CA LEU A 207 4.63 11.59 -4.28
C LEU A 207 5.66 11.12 -3.22
N ILE A 208 5.20 10.55 -2.10
CA ILE A 208 6.04 10.16 -0.97
C ILE A 208 6.22 8.64 -0.99
N GLY A 209 7.47 8.20 -1.10
CA GLY A 209 7.82 6.80 -0.87
C GLY A 209 7.74 6.43 0.62
N PHE A 210 7.32 5.20 0.92
CA PHE A 210 7.27 4.66 2.28
C PHE A 210 8.00 3.33 2.37
N GLY A 211 8.71 3.12 3.49
CA GLY A 211 9.54 1.94 3.69
C GLY A 211 10.60 2.18 4.76
N PHE A 212 11.75 1.55 4.56
CA PHE A 212 12.77 1.40 5.61
C PHE A 212 14.04 2.16 5.24
N PRO A 213 14.30 3.34 5.86
CA PRO A 213 15.51 4.12 5.56
C PRO A 213 16.80 3.42 6.04
N ASN A 214 16.70 2.51 7.00
CA ASN A 214 17.83 1.83 7.63
C ASN A 214 17.70 0.31 7.45
N SER A 215 17.54 -0.16 6.20
CA SER A 215 17.21 -1.57 5.94
C SER A 215 18.34 -2.51 6.31
N ILE A 216 19.54 -2.24 5.79
CA ILE A 216 20.76 -3.01 5.98
C ILE A 216 21.96 -2.10 5.74
N SER A 217 23.09 -2.33 6.43
CA SER A 217 24.32 -1.60 6.10
C SER A 217 24.96 -2.15 4.84
N PHE A 218 25.68 -1.32 4.08
CA PHE A 218 26.38 -1.82 2.90
C PHE A 218 27.49 -2.82 3.28
N ALA A 219 28.08 -2.69 4.47
CA ALA A 219 29.04 -3.67 4.98
C ALA A 219 28.40 -5.05 5.20
N GLU A 220 27.19 -5.11 5.75
CA GLU A 220 26.45 -6.36 5.93
C GLU A 220 25.86 -6.88 4.61
N LEU A 221 25.34 -6.00 3.76
CA LEU A 221 24.76 -6.36 2.46
C LEU A 221 25.80 -7.03 1.55
N LEU A 222 27.01 -6.47 1.50
CA LEU A 222 28.11 -6.97 0.66
C LEU A 222 28.89 -8.13 1.28
N ASP A 223 28.56 -8.56 2.51
CA ASP A 223 29.18 -9.72 3.14
C ASP A 223 28.67 -11.01 2.49
N PRO A 224 29.52 -11.78 1.77
CA PRO A 224 29.09 -13.01 1.10
C PRO A 224 28.57 -14.08 2.06
N SER A 225 28.93 -14.02 3.34
CA SER A 225 28.45 -14.98 4.34
C SER A 225 26.96 -14.82 4.63
N LYS A 226 26.42 -13.60 4.45
CA LYS A 226 25.02 -13.23 4.67
C LYS A 226 24.09 -13.68 3.55
N GLY A 227 24.62 -13.89 2.35
CA GLY A 227 23.89 -14.48 1.23
C GLY A 227 23.02 -13.52 0.40
N PHE A 228 22.94 -12.24 0.75
CA PHE A 228 22.13 -11.25 0.01
C PHE A 228 22.81 -10.72 -1.26
N TYR A 229 24.14 -10.81 -1.34
CA TYR A 229 24.95 -10.27 -2.42
C TYR A 229 25.55 -11.38 -3.29
N ASN A 230 25.31 -11.32 -4.59
CA ASN A 230 25.99 -12.15 -5.57
C ASN A 230 27.31 -11.49 -5.96
N LYS A 231 28.39 -11.93 -5.31
CA LYS A 231 29.75 -11.41 -5.54
C LYS A 231 30.28 -11.59 -6.96
N ASN A 232 29.82 -12.63 -7.67
CA ASN A 232 30.33 -12.91 -9.02
C ASN A 232 29.73 -11.97 -10.06
N GLU A 233 28.50 -11.51 -9.85
CA GLU A 233 27.78 -10.62 -10.76
C GLU A 233 27.77 -9.16 -10.27
N ASP A 234 28.22 -8.91 -9.05
CA ASP A 234 28.10 -7.65 -8.33
C ASP A 234 26.63 -7.15 -8.25
N LYS A 235 25.71 -8.03 -7.81
CA LYS A 235 24.26 -7.79 -7.82
C LYS A 235 23.58 -8.06 -6.48
N VAL A 236 22.54 -7.26 -6.20
CA VAL A 236 21.55 -7.51 -5.13
C VAL A 236 20.15 -7.50 -5.73
N LYS A 237 19.28 -8.41 -5.28
CA LYS A 237 17.88 -8.49 -5.70
C LYS A 237 16.96 -7.96 -4.61
N LEU A 238 16.06 -7.07 -5.00
CA LEU A 238 15.01 -6.49 -4.16
C LEU A 238 13.65 -6.89 -4.71
N ALA A 239 12.72 -7.23 -3.83
CA ALA A 239 11.34 -7.53 -4.21
C ALA A 239 10.37 -6.87 -3.24
N ILE A 240 9.22 -6.40 -3.73
CA ILE A 240 8.13 -5.88 -2.92
C ILE A 240 6.83 -6.55 -3.34
N ASP A 241 6.20 -7.27 -2.42
CA ASP A 241 4.83 -7.73 -2.58
C ASP A 241 3.90 -6.63 -2.05
N VAL A 242 3.17 -5.98 -2.96
CA VAL A 242 2.27 -4.86 -2.68
C VAL A 242 0.83 -5.36 -2.66
N PHE A 243 0.07 -4.91 -1.67
CA PHE A 243 -1.36 -5.09 -1.57
C PHE A 243 -2.03 -3.72 -1.43
N VAL A 244 -2.88 -3.37 -2.39
CA VAL A 244 -3.69 -2.14 -2.39
C VAL A 244 -5.06 -2.48 -1.83
N ASP A 245 -5.42 -1.83 -0.72
CA ASP A 245 -6.76 -1.98 -0.17
C ASP A 245 -7.78 -1.47 -1.18
N LYS A 246 -8.79 -2.30 -1.48
CA LYS A 246 -10.02 -1.79 -2.07
C LYS A 246 -10.57 -0.72 -1.13
N PRO A 247 -11.13 0.40 -1.62
CA PRO A 247 -11.92 1.30 -0.78
C PRO A 247 -13.05 0.46 -0.21
N LYS A 248 -12.88 -0.02 1.02
CA LYS A 248 -13.89 -0.79 1.70
C LYS A 248 -15.02 0.21 1.95
N THR A 249 -16.16 0.02 1.29
CA THR A 249 -17.45 0.32 1.92
C THR A 249 -17.60 -0.66 3.09
N GLU A 250 -16.74 -0.52 4.09
CA GLU A 250 -16.92 -1.16 5.38
C GLU A 250 -18.25 -0.62 5.87
N LYS A 251 -19.28 -1.48 5.88
CA LYS A 251 -20.47 -1.21 6.66
C LYS A 251 -19.95 -0.93 8.06
N ILE A 252 -20.05 0.33 8.47
CA ILE A 252 -19.77 0.76 9.84
C ILE A 252 -20.85 0.10 10.70
N ILE A 253 -20.68 -1.19 11.01
CA ILE A 253 -21.47 -1.91 12.00
C ILE A 253 -20.75 -1.71 13.33
N SER A 254 -20.57 -0.45 13.73
CA SER A 254 -20.17 -0.12 15.08
C SER A 254 -21.29 0.69 15.67
N ASP A 255 -21.75 0.30 16.87
CA ASP A 255 -22.65 1.11 17.67
C ASP A 255 -22.02 2.52 17.82
N PRO A 256 -22.62 3.57 17.23
CA PRO A 256 -22.08 4.93 17.28
C PRO A 256 -21.97 5.46 18.71
N ASN A 257 -22.65 4.83 19.68
CA ASN A 257 -22.63 5.20 21.09
C ASN A 257 -21.53 4.50 21.90
N LYS A 258 -20.80 3.54 21.31
CA LYS A 258 -19.74 2.82 22.02
C LYS A 258 -18.62 3.77 22.42
N SER A 259 -18.53 4.04 23.73
CA SER A 259 -17.61 5.03 24.32
C SER A 259 -16.32 4.44 24.87
N ASN A 260 -16.22 3.12 24.93
CA ASN A 260 -15.07 2.36 25.39
C ASN A 260 -14.93 1.06 24.59
N GLY A 261 -13.79 0.39 24.73
CA GLY A 261 -13.58 -0.91 24.10
C GLY A 261 -12.22 -1.49 24.46
N THR A 262 -12.04 -2.77 24.14
CA THR A 262 -10.79 -3.49 24.32
C THR A 262 -10.30 -3.96 22.96
N LEU A 263 -9.08 -3.58 22.63
CA LEU A 263 -8.32 -4.09 21.48
C LEU A 263 -7.40 -5.21 21.98
N SER A 264 -7.23 -6.24 21.16
CA SER A 264 -6.29 -7.33 21.44
C SER A 264 -5.63 -7.74 20.14
N MET A 265 -4.36 -8.12 20.24
CA MET A 265 -3.53 -8.51 19.11
C MET A 265 -2.63 -9.65 19.55
N GLU A 266 -2.56 -10.69 18.72
CA GLU A 266 -1.54 -11.72 18.81
C GLU A 266 -0.45 -11.42 17.76
N ILE A 267 0.82 -11.47 18.17
CA ILE A 267 1.93 -11.37 17.23
C ILE A 267 2.37 -12.78 16.88
N GLU A 268 1.81 -13.32 15.79
CA GLU A 268 2.18 -14.64 15.28
C GLU A 268 3.68 -14.71 14.94
N LYS A 269 4.32 -15.87 15.12
CA LYS A 269 5.73 -16.08 14.75
C LYS A 269 6.65 -14.96 15.28
N LEU A 270 6.50 -14.62 16.55
CA LEU A 270 7.22 -13.54 17.22
C LEU A 270 8.75 -13.59 17.02
N SER A 271 9.33 -14.79 16.98
CA SER A 271 10.76 -15.01 16.70
C SER A 271 11.15 -14.58 15.28
N GLU A 272 10.32 -14.87 14.28
CA GLU A 272 10.51 -14.40 12.90
C GLU A 272 10.38 -12.87 12.85
N PHE A 273 9.35 -12.31 13.49
CA PHE A 273 9.15 -10.86 13.55
C PHE A 273 10.39 -10.13 14.09
N SER A 274 11.02 -10.64 15.15
CA SER A 274 12.20 -9.99 15.75
C SER A 274 13.41 -9.90 14.80
N ARG A 275 13.44 -10.73 13.74
CA ARG A 275 14.51 -10.75 12.73
C ARG A 275 14.23 -9.81 11.55
N GLU A 276 12.99 -9.35 11.36
CA GLU A 276 12.62 -8.41 10.31
C GLU A 276 13.34 -7.05 10.43
N ILE A 277 13.30 -6.25 9.37
CA ILE A 277 13.95 -4.94 9.25
C ILE A 277 13.45 -3.98 10.34
N ILE A 278 14.33 -3.14 10.87
CA ILE A 278 13.96 -2.09 11.83
C ILE A 278 12.93 -1.15 11.20
N GLY A 279 11.85 -0.90 11.92
CA GLY A 279 10.70 -0.14 11.44
C GLY A 279 9.54 -1.01 10.98
N SER A 280 9.73 -2.33 10.81
CA SER A 280 8.65 -3.24 10.43
C SER A 280 7.52 -3.18 11.45
N GLU A 281 6.28 -3.13 10.95
CA GLU A 281 5.08 -2.97 11.76
C GLU A 281 4.01 -3.99 11.42
N ARG A 282 3.21 -4.33 12.44
CA ARG A 282 2.01 -5.14 12.35
C ARG A 282 0.88 -4.44 13.08
N SER A 283 -0.33 -4.56 12.57
CA SER A 283 -1.53 -3.91 13.12
C SER A 283 -2.58 -4.93 13.55
N SER A 284 -3.35 -4.59 14.58
CA SER A 284 -4.59 -5.33 14.89
C SER A 284 -5.71 -4.98 13.92
N GLU A 285 -6.79 -5.75 13.98
CA GLU A 285 -8.08 -5.33 13.47
C GLU A 285 -8.52 -3.97 14.04
N THR A 286 -9.33 -3.25 13.26
CA THR A 286 -9.87 -1.94 13.64
C THR A 286 -11.03 -2.08 14.61
N LEU A 287 -10.97 -1.37 15.73
CA LEU A 287 -12.12 -1.17 16.62
C LEU A 287 -12.60 0.28 16.53
N TYR A 288 -13.87 0.46 16.18
CA TYR A 288 -14.49 1.78 16.17
C TYR A 288 -15.00 2.15 17.57
N ILE A 289 -14.51 3.27 18.12
CA ILE A 289 -14.98 3.85 19.39
C ILE A 289 -15.38 5.29 19.11
N LYS A 290 -16.65 5.63 19.33
CA LYS A 290 -17.26 6.91 18.93
C LYS A 290 -16.98 7.27 17.46
N GLY A 291 -17.10 6.29 16.56
CA GLY A 291 -16.85 6.46 15.13
C GLY A 291 -15.38 6.59 14.72
N MET A 292 -14.44 6.55 15.68
CA MET A 292 -13.01 6.66 15.39
C MET A 292 -12.36 5.27 15.27
N PRO A 293 -11.56 5.00 14.21
CA PRO A 293 -10.92 3.71 14.00
C PRO A 293 -9.65 3.58 14.85
N TRP A 294 -9.67 2.73 15.87
CA TRP A 294 -8.54 2.46 16.75
C TRP A 294 -7.90 1.11 16.46
N LYS A 295 -6.57 1.03 16.56
CA LYS A 295 -5.80 -0.20 16.39
C LYS A 295 -4.61 -0.26 17.34
N ILE A 296 -4.14 -1.47 17.60
CA ILE A 296 -2.81 -1.71 18.14
C ILE A 296 -1.81 -1.70 16.98
N LEU A 297 -0.66 -1.05 17.18
CA LEU A 297 0.51 -1.21 16.32
C LEU A 297 1.65 -1.83 17.14
N ALA A 298 2.21 -2.92 16.61
CA ALA A 298 3.44 -3.54 17.08
C ALA A 298 4.55 -3.21 16.07
N LYS A 299 5.64 -2.58 16.51
CA LYS A 299 6.70 -2.11 15.62
C LYS A 299 8.09 -2.48 16.14
N ILE A 300 8.98 -2.85 15.25
CA ILE A 300 10.38 -3.08 15.58
C ILE A 300 11.07 -1.73 15.69
N GLU A 301 11.43 -1.36 16.91
CA GLU A 301 12.06 -0.08 17.21
C GLU A 301 13.52 -0.27 17.57
N LYS A 302 14.27 0.83 17.47
CA LYS A 302 15.63 0.94 18.00
C LYS A 302 15.58 1.85 19.21
N LYS A 303 16.06 1.38 20.36
CA LYS A 303 16.06 2.18 21.59
C LYS A 303 17.33 2.98 21.79
N ASN A 304 18.49 2.40 21.48
CA ASN A 304 19.81 2.97 21.80
C ASN A 304 20.77 2.83 20.60
N GLU A 305 21.91 3.54 20.67
CA GLU A 305 23.00 3.57 19.69
C GLU A 305 23.47 2.17 19.21
N HIS A 306 23.40 1.16 20.09
CA HIS A 306 23.93 -0.20 19.92
C HIS A 306 23.09 -1.13 19.01
N ASN A 307 22.20 -0.59 18.17
CA ASN A 307 21.31 -1.37 17.29
C ASN A 307 20.45 -2.41 18.03
N GLU A 308 20.22 -2.20 19.32
CA GLU A 308 19.37 -3.09 20.09
C GLU A 308 17.93 -2.92 19.60
N LYS A 309 17.36 -4.01 19.06
CA LYS A 309 15.97 -4.05 18.63
C LYS A 309 15.08 -4.13 19.87
N TRP A 310 13.95 -3.44 19.83
CA TRP A 310 12.89 -3.48 20.84
C TRP A 310 11.55 -3.68 20.16
N LEU A 311 10.61 -4.29 20.88
CA LEU A 311 9.20 -4.28 20.49
C LEU A 311 8.56 -2.99 21.01
N GLY A 312 8.22 -2.08 20.11
CA GLY A 312 7.36 -0.95 20.42
C GLY A 312 5.89 -1.34 20.28
N PHE A 313 5.10 -1.00 21.30
CA PHE A 313 3.66 -1.28 21.35
C PHE A 313 2.88 0.02 21.49
N TYR A 314 1.98 0.28 20.54
CA TYR A 314 1.32 1.56 20.39
C TYR A 314 -0.18 1.44 20.19
N LEU A 315 -0.90 2.48 20.63
CA LEU A 315 -2.28 2.74 20.21
C LEU A 315 -2.26 3.74 19.05
N SER A 316 -2.85 3.36 17.92
CA SER A 316 -3.02 4.22 16.73
C SER A 316 -4.49 4.52 16.48
N CYS A 317 -4.75 5.69 15.89
CA CYS A 317 -6.06 6.05 15.38
C CYS A 317 -5.92 6.60 13.95
N ASP A 318 -6.52 5.91 12.99
CA ASP A 318 -6.36 6.16 11.55
C ASP A 318 -7.52 7.01 10.99
N ALA A 319 -8.05 7.97 11.75
CA ALA A 319 -9.16 8.79 11.29
C ALA A 319 -8.74 9.72 10.15
N SER A 320 -9.51 9.69 9.06
CA SER A 320 -9.21 10.43 7.83
C SER A 320 -9.32 11.95 8.02
N GLU A 321 -8.51 12.70 7.27
CA GLU A 321 -8.49 14.18 7.29
C GLU A 321 -9.79 14.85 6.83
N LYS A 322 -10.71 14.10 6.21
CA LYS A 322 -12.03 14.64 5.83
C LYS A 322 -12.82 15.11 7.06
N ASP A 323 -12.49 14.59 8.25
CA ASP A 323 -12.97 15.06 9.54
C ASP A 323 -11.96 16.06 10.12
N GLY A 324 -12.03 17.32 9.68
CA GLY A 324 -11.02 18.35 9.97
C GLY A 324 -10.55 18.44 11.43
N ASN A 325 -9.28 18.82 11.63
CA ASN A 325 -8.62 19.20 12.88
C ASN A 325 -9.16 18.50 14.15
N TRP A 326 -9.33 17.18 14.09
CA TRP A 326 -9.94 16.44 15.19
C TRP A 326 -8.93 16.31 16.33
N SER A 327 -9.42 16.52 17.56
CA SER A 327 -8.69 16.15 18.75
C SER A 327 -9.59 15.40 19.72
N ARG A 328 -9.15 14.25 20.20
CA ARG A 328 -9.91 13.43 21.14
C ARG A 328 -9.09 13.16 22.38
N LYS A 329 -9.73 13.38 23.53
CA LYS A 329 -9.21 12.92 24.82
C LYS A 329 -9.49 11.43 24.95
N CYS A 330 -8.45 10.65 25.21
CA CYS A 330 -8.55 9.24 25.52
C CYS A 330 -7.78 8.92 26.80
N SER A 331 -8.19 7.83 27.42
CA SER A 331 -7.54 7.20 28.57
C SER A 331 -7.73 5.71 28.43
N GLY A 332 -6.85 4.92 29.03
CA GLY A 332 -6.95 3.49 28.95
C GLY A 332 -5.82 2.79 29.68
N THR A 333 -5.79 1.48 29.48
CA THR A 333 -4.77 0.60 30.05
C THR A 333 -4.17 -0.21 28.91
N PHE A 334 -2.86 -0.13 28.76
CA PHE A 334 -2.08 -1.03 27.94
C PHE A 334 -1.73 -2.28 28.73
N ARG A 335 -1.82 -3.45 28.09
CA ARG A 335 -1.51 -4.74 28.71
C ARG A 335 -0.65 -5.59 27.80
N ILE A 336 0.42 -6.17 28.33
CA ILE A 336 1.11 -7.31 27.72
C ILE A 336 0.64 -8.54 28.49
N VAL A 337 -0.10 -9.41 27.81
CA VAL A 337 -0.75 -10.56 28.43
C VAL A 337 0.30 -11.62 28.79
N SER A 338 0.27 -12.07 30.04
CA SER A 338 1.16 -13.14 30.48
C SER A 338 0.80 -14.46 29.80
N GLN A 339 1.80 -15.17 29.27
CA GLN A 339 1.64 -16.52 28.73
C GLN A 339 1.67 -17.60 29.82
N LYS A 340 1.95 -17.23 31.07
CA LYS A 340 1.92 -18.13 32.23
C LYS A 340 0.66 -17.86 33.04
N SER A 341 -0.09 -18.91 33.35
CA SER A 341 -1.38 -18.83 34.04
C SER A 341 -1.31 -18.29 35.48
N ASP A 342 -0.13 -18.34 36.09
CA ASP A 342 0.15 -17.91 37.48
C ASP A 342 0.79 -16.52 37.57
N MET A 343 1.02 -15.85 36.44
CA MET A 343 1.66 -14.54 36.38
C MET A 343 0.66 -13.49 35.90
N GLU A 344 0.65 -12.33 36.56
CA GLU A 344 -0.18 -11.21 36.14
C GLU A 344 0.33 -10.58 34.83
N ASP A 345 -0.60 -10.03 34.05
CA ASP A 345 -0.27 -9.19 32.90
C ASP A 345 0.57 -7.99 33.34
N PHE A 346 1.52 -7.60 32.50
CA PHE A 346 2.16 -6.30 32.64
C PHE A 346 1.18 -5.21 32.20
N LYS A 347 0.94 -4.20 33.04
CA LYS A 347 -0.08 -3.17 32.81
C LYS A 347 0.50 -1.77 32.96
N ILE A 348 0.11 -0.88 32.05
CA ILE A 348 0.40 0.56 32.13
C ILE A 348 -0.90 1.33 31.91
N GLU A 349 -1.21 2.24 32.82
CA GLU A 349 -2.36 3.13 32.70
C GLU A 349 -1.95 4.50 32.14
N PHE A 350 -2.82 5.09 31.34
CA PHE A 350 -2.66 6.46 30.86
C PHE A 350 -3.97 7.24 30.96
N GLY A 351 -3.87 8.49 31.40
CA GLY A 351 -5.01 9.39 31.60
C GLY A 351 -4.92 10.65 30.75
N ARG A 352 -6.09 11.11 30.25
CA ARG A 352 -6.30 12.44 29.63
C ARG A 352 -5.30 12.79 28.50
N MET A 353 -4.99 11.84 27.63
CA MET A 353 -4.15 12.12 26.44
C MET A 353 -4.99 12.74 25.32
N VAL A 354 -4.52 13.85 24.74
CA VAL A 354 -5.14 14.49 23.57
C VAL A 354 -4.45 13.97 22.30
N MET A 355 -5.15 13.15 21.54
CA MET A 355 -4.73 12.70 20.21
C MET A 355 -5.07 13.77 19.18
N ARG A 356 -4.13 14.12 18.29
CA ARG A 356 -4.30 15.08 17.19
C ARG A 356 -3.56 14.60 15.95
N HIS A 357 -4.20 14.66 14.78
CA HIS A 357 -3.67 14.44 13.42
C HIS A 357 -2.79 13.17 13.21
N LEU A 358 -2.58 12.82 11.93
CA LEU A 358 -1.93 11.59 11.44
C LEU A 358 -0.84 11.00 12.35
N ARG A 359 -1.03 9.73 12.71
CA ARG A 359 -0.02 8.82 13.31
C ARG A 359 0.71 9.36 14.55
N ARG A 360 0.02 10.00 15.48
CA ARG A 360 0.56 10.05 16.86
C ARG A 360 0.33 8.71 17.53
N ALA A 361 1.28 7.81 17.36
CA ALA A 361 1.33 6.55 18.09
C ALA A 361 1.69 6.86 19.56
N ILE A 362 0.81 6.54 20.51
CA ILE A 362 1.18 6.61 21.94
C ILE A 362 2.01 5.37 22.22
N CYS A 363 3.32 5.53 22.45
CA CYS A 363 4.18 4.43 22.90
C CYS A 363 3.78 4.06 24.33
N ALA A 364 3.28 2.84 24.51
CA ALA A 364 2.91 2.33 25.82
C ALA A 364 4.09 1.76 26.58
N ALA A 365 4.93 1.00 25.88
CA ALA A 365 5.98 0.18 26.44
C ALA A 365 6.98 -0.19 25.33
N GLN A 366 8.24 -0.33 25.72
CA GLN A 366 9.25 -0.99 24.90
C GLN A 366 9.75 -2.23 25.67
N GLN A 367 9.80 -3.38 24.97
CA GLN A 367 10.41 -4.61 25.49
C GLN A 367 11.67 -4.95 24.69
N LYS A 368 12.79 -5.22 25.37
CA LYS A 368 14.01 -5.72 24.73
C LYS A 368 13.74 -7.11 24.17
N TRP A 369 14.19 -7.40 22.95
CA TRP A 369 14.22 -8.77 22.45
C TRP A 369 15.31 -9.57 23.17
N THR A 370 15.00 -10.03 24.39
CA THR A 370 15.76 -11.08 25.09
C THR A 370 14.83 -12.26 25.30
N PHE A 371 15.25 -13.47 24.93
CA PHE A 371 14.52 -14.73 25.18
C PHE A 371 14.42 -15.11 26.68
N ALA A 372 14.66 -14.17 27.59
CA ALA A 372 14.49 -14.32 29.03
C ALA A 372 13.09 -13.84 29.44
N PRO A 373 12.50 -14.35 30.54
CA PRO A 373 11.17 -13.97 30.99
C PRO A 373 11.00 -12.45 31.10
N LEU A 374 9.78 -11.98 30.80
CA LEU A 374 9.23 -10.60 30.77
C LEU A 374 9.51 -9.76 32.04
N SER A 375 10.76 -9.63 32.46
CA SER A 375 11.13 -9.08 33.78
C SER A 375 11.54 -7.60 33.73
N LYS A 376 11.75 -7.03 32.54
CA LYS A 376 12.08 -5.60 32.36
C LYS A 376 11.43 -5.05 31.09
N VAL A 377 10.37 -4.25 31.28
CA VAL A 377 9.71 -3.42 30.26
C VAL A 377 10.04 -1.97 30.62
N ASP A 378 10.55 -1.19 29.67
CA ASP A 378 10.83 0.23 29.90
C ASP A 378 9.71 1.10 29.32
N THR A 379 9.34 2.15 30.05
CA THR A 379 8.24 3.05 29.68
C THR A 379 8.72 4.14 28.73
N CYS A 380 7.94 4.43 27.69
CA CYS A 380 8.17 5.58 26.83
C CYS A 380 7.54 6.85 27.43
N ALA A 381 8.29 7.94 27.50
CA ALA A 381 7.69 9.26 27.69
C ALA A 381 7.09 9.73 26.35
N ALA A 382 5.83 10.15 26.36
CA ALA A 382 5.21 10.81 25.21
C ALA A 382 5.92 12.15 24.95
N SER A 383 6.75 12.23 23.90
CA SER A 383 7.37 13.50 23.51
C SER A 383 6.32 14.39 22.82
N PHE A 384 5.75 15.30 23.60
CA PHE A 384 5.05 16.46 23.06
C PHE A 384 6.08 17.56 22.87
N ALA A 385 6.58 17.76 21.66
CA ALA A 385 7.19 19.04 21.32
C ALA A 385 6.04 20.06 21.11
N PRO A 386 5.88 21.09 21.94
CA PRO A 386 5.03 22.22 21.60
C PRO A 386 5.75 23.00 20.50
N GLN A 387 5.28 22.92 19.26
CA GLN A 387 5.65 23.94 18.27
C GLN A 387 4.91 25.23 18.62
N THR A 388 5.45 25.97 19.57
CA THR A 388 5.24 27.42 19.67
C THR A 388 6.41 28.10 18.99
N VAL A 389 6.37 28.21 17.67
CA VAL A 389 7.17 29.20 16.94
C VAL A 389 6.24 29.88 15.96
N ALA A 390 6.05 31.19 16.17
CA ALA A 390 5.27 32.07 15.31
C ALA A 390 5.76 32.01 13.85
N PRO A 391 4.88 32.23 12.86
CA PRO A 391 5.26 32.18 11.46
C PRO A 391 6.20 33.33 11.14
N ARG A 392 7.48 33.03 10.89
CA ARG A 392 8.35 33.95 10.15
C ARG A 392 8.12 33.72 8.66
N ILE A 393 7.46 34.69 8.06
CA ILE A 393 7.37 34.89 6.61
C ILE A 393 8.80 34.92 6.07
N PHE A 394 9.16 33.97 5.20
CA PHE A 394 10.25 34.13 4.25
C PHE A 394 9.71 33.93 2.84
N ALA A 395 9.84 35.00 2.06
CA ALA A 395 9.45 35.15 0.68
C ALA A 395 10.26 34.22 -0.25
N PRO A 396 9.76 33.92 -1.46
CA PRO A 396 10.38 32.95 -2.37
C PRO A 396 11.65 33.54 -3.00
N LEU A 397 12.77 32.81 -2.92
CA LEU A 397 13.98 33.14 -3.66
C LEU A 397 13.94 32.45 -5.02
N HIS A 398 13.74 33.29 -6.03
CA HIS A 398 13.90 33.02 -7.45
C HIS A 398 15.29 32.45 -7.79
N LEU A 399 15.29 31.65 -8.86
CA LEU A 399 16.42 31.46 -9.77
C LEU A 399 17.24 32.75 -9.92
N ARG A 400 18.57 32.64 -9.83
CA ARG A 400 19.45 33.30 -10.79
C ARG A 400 20.81 32.62 -10.89
N ARG A 401 21.15 32.31 -12.15
CA ARG A 401 22.48 32.03 -12.67
C ARG A 401 23.43 33.20 -12.38
N ASP A 402 24.68 32.84 -12.10
CA ASP A 402 25.98 33.46 -12.42
C ASP A 402 26.08 34.99 -12.61
N ILE A 403 27.10 35.59 -12.00
CA ILE A 403 28.26 36.23 -12.68
C ILE A 403 29.10 37.06 -11.67
N CYS A 404 30.39 36.70 -11.61
CA CYS A 404 31.64 37.47 -11.37
C CYS A 404 31.80 38.56 -10.28
N ALA A 405 32.84 38.33 -9.47
CA ALA A 405 34.01 39.19 -9.17
C ALA A 405 33.81 40.57 -8.49
N ALA A 406 34.27 40.68 -7.23
CA ALA A 406 35.57 41.22 -6.83
C ALA A 406 35.80 40.97 -5.34
#